data_AF-A0A7S3KJT9-F1
#
_entry.id   AF-A0A7S3KJT9-F1
#
_cell.length_a   1.000
_cell.length_b   1.000
_cell.length_c   1.000
_cell.angle_alpha   90.00
_cell.angle_beta   90.00
_cell.angle_gamma   90.00
#
_symmetry.space_group_name_H-M   'P 1'
#
loop_
_entity.id
_entity.type
_entity.pdbx_description
1 polymer ?
#
loop_
_entity_poly.entity_id
_entity_poly.type
_entity_poly.pdbx_seq_one_letter_code
_entity_poly.pdbx_strand_id
1 'polypeptide(L)'
;MDSSTFEYALRLPNSLFKTNREKFFAAFKQKVTEHEKALIVFKGKDDLPVDDTDIDYVVRQESFFYYLFGVQETGCSAAIDITEEKVILFYPRFDEIYKLWMKVLSLEDVQELYPDFEVRFVDEMEDYVKDFSPSQIFINKGINSDSGAE
;
A
#
# COMPACT_ATOMS: atom_id res chain seq x y z
N MET A 1 22.71 25.08 1.34
CA MET A 1 21.65 24.72 2.29
C MET A 1 21.92 23.30 2.71
N ASP A 2 22.10 23.09 4.01
CA ASP A 2 22.38 21.78 4.57
C ASP A 2 21.14 20.88 4.37
N SER A 3 21.32 19.80 3.60
CA SER A 3 20.28 18.80 3.29
C SER A 3 19.83 17.99 4.51
N SER A 4 20.34 18.30 5.70
CA SER A 4 20.04 17.64 6.97
C SER A 4 18.76 18.14 7.68
N THR A 5 18.02 19.11 7.11
CA THR A 5 16.88 19.77 7.80
C THR A 5 15.50 19.52 7.16
N PHE A 6 15.37 18.52 6.30
CA PHE A 6 14.11 17.80 6.12
C PHE A 6 14.29 16.43 6.77
N GLU A 7 13.93 16.31 8.06
CA GLU A 7 13.67 15.00 8.66
C GLU A 7 12.59 14.31 7.81
N TYR A 8 13.02 13.50 6.86
CA TYR A 8 12.20 12.40 6.36
C TYR A 8 11.72 11.66 7.61
N ALA A 9 10.41 11.60 7.80
CA ALA A 9 9.80 10.85 8.90
C ALA A 9 10.52 9.50 9.01
N LEU A 10 11.17 9.25 10.14
CA LEU A 10 11.98 8.06 10.41
C LEU A 10 11.23 6.82 9.90
N ARG A 11 11.71 6.21 8.80
CA ARG A 11 11.06 5.00 8.26
C ARG A 11 11.22 3.90 9.30
N LEU A 12 10.09 3.42 9.81
CA LEU A 12 10.07 2.34 10.78
C LEU A 12 10.60 1.05 10.11
N PRO A 13 11.22 0.15 10.86
CA PRO A 13 11.79 -1.07 10.29
C PRO A 13 10.69 -1.95 9.70
N ASN A 14 10.94 -2.52 8.52
CA ASN A 14 10.00 -3.42 7.83
C ASN A 14 9.56 -4.62 8.68
N SER A 15 10.41 -5.06 9.62
CA SER A 15 10.09 -6.11 10.58
C SER A 15 8.89 -5.78 11.47
N LEU A 16 8.68 -4.52 11.82
CA LEU A 16 7.52 -4.08 12.61
C LEU A 16 6.22 -4.32 11.84
N PHE A 17 6.17 -3.91 10.57
CA PHE A 17 5.00 -4.11 9.71
C PHE A 17 4.78 -5.58 9.40
N LYS A 18 5.85 -6.37 9.26
CA LYS A 18 5.77 -7.83 9.14
C LYS A 18 5.08 -8.45 10.36
N THR A 19 5.50 -8.11 11.57
CA THR A 19 4.85 -8.56 12.81
C THR A 19 3.38 -8.13 12.89
N ASN A 20 3.03 -6.94 12.39
CA ASN A 20 1.63 -6.51 12.33
C ASN A 20 0.80 -7.39 11.37
N ARG A 21 1.34 -7.72 10.20
CA ARG A 21 0.67 -8.63 9.24
C ARG A 21 0.48 -10.02 9.83
N GLU A 22 1.48 -10.58 10.51
CA GLU A 22 1.38 -11.88 11.19
C GLU A 22 0.23 -11.90 12.21
N LYS A 23 0.09 -10.83 13.02
CA LYS A 23 -1.02 -10.68 13.97
C LYS A 23 -2.36 -10.56 13.26
N PHE A 24 -2.42 -9.74 12.20
CA PHE A 24 -3.62 -9.56 11.39
C PHE A 24 -4.07 -10.89 10.79
N PHE A 25 -3.17 -11.66 10.19
CA PHE A 25 -3.47 -12.96 9.61
C PHE A 25 -3.94 -13.97 10.65
N ALA A 26 -3.28 -14.02 11.82
CA ALA A 26 -3.70 -14.90 12.90
C ALA A 26 -5.14 -14.59 13.36
N ALA A 27 -5.53 -13.31 13.40
CA ALA A 27 -6.90 -12.90 13.72
C ALA A 27 -7.87 -13.18 12.56
N PHE A 28 -7.45 -12.92 11.31
CA PHE A 28 -8.25 -13.13 10.11
C PHE A 28 -8.65 -14.60 9.96
N LYS A 29 -7.70 -15.53 10.07
CA LYS A 29 -7.93 -16.98 9.98
C LYS A 29 -8.86 -17.54 11.06
N GLN A 30 -9.01 -16.85 12.20
CA GLN A 30 -10.00 -17.22 13.22
C GLN A 30 -11.44 -16.82 12.86
N LYS A 31 -11.60 -15.82 11.98
CA LYS A 31 -12.89 -15.24 11.63
C LYS A 31 -13.39 -15.66 10.26
N VAL A 32 -12.47 -15.93 9.34
CA VAL A 32 -12.76 -16.27 7.95
C VAL A 32 -12.28 -17.69 7.69
N THR A 33 -13.22 -18.60 7.48
CA THR A 33 -12.95 -20.03 7.25
C THR A 33 -12.84 -20.37 5.76
N GLU A 34 -13.55 -19.64 4.90
CA GLU A 34 -13.50 -19.78 3.45
C GLU A 34 -12.52 -18.76 2.88
N HIS A 35 -11.36 -19.22 2.44
CA HIS A 35 -10.25 -18.35 2.02
C HIS A 35 -9.30 -19.06 1.05
N GLU A 36 -9.75 -20.15 0.42
CA GLU A 36 -8.96 -20.89 -0.56
C GLU A 36 -8.78 -20.05 -1.82
N LYS A 37 -7.53 -19.72 -2.16
CA LYS A 37 -7.19 -18.90 -3.32
C LYS A 37 -7.92 -17.54 -3.33
N ALA A 38 -7.82 -16.81 -2.23
CA ALA A 38 -8.45 -15.51 -2.07
C ALA A 38 -7.43 -14.40 -1.83
N LEU A 39 -7.80 -13.16 -2.20
CA LEU A 39 -6.98 -11.97 -2.02
C LEU A 39 -7.60 -11.04 -0.96
N ILE A 40 -6.77 -10.35 -0.19
CA ILE A 40 -7.19 -9.19 0.61
C ILE A 40 -6.59 -7.95 -0.03
N VAL A 41 -7.44 -6.98 -0.39
CA VAL A 41 -7.02 -5.77 -1.09
C VAL A 41 -7.19 -4.56 -0.19
N PHE A 42 -6.14 -3.74 -0.14
CA PHE A 42 -6.12 -2.45 0.55
C PHE A 42 -5.73 -1.35 -0.44
N LYS A 43 -6.47 -0.25 -0.38
CA LYS A 43 -6.14 0.96 -1.14
C LYS A 43 -5.39 1.91 -0.22
N GLY A 44 -4.22 2.38 -0.66
CA GLY A 44 -3.51 3.48 -0.01
C GLY A 44 -4.21 4.81 -0.28
N LYS A 45 -3.60 5.88 0.24
CA LYS A 45 -4.07 7.24 0.06
C LYS A 45 -3.53 7.78 -1.26
N ASP A 46 -4.41 8.35 -2.07
CA ASP A 46 -4.05 9.11 -3.26
C ASP A 46 -3.53 10.51 -2.87
N ASP A 47 -2.84 11.18 -3.79
CA ASP A 47 -2.51 12.59 -3.65
C ASP A 47 -3.80 13.43 -3.51
N LEU A 48 -3.70 14.53 -2.78
CA LEU A 48 -4.84 15.39 -2.48
C LEU A 48 -4.53 16.83 -2.91
N PRO A 49 -5.06 17.27 -4.07
CA PRO A 49 -4.92 18.64 -4.53
C PRO A 49 -5.53 19.65 -3.56
N VAL A 50 -4.93 20.82 -3.47
CA VAL A 50 -5.50 21.98 -2.77
C VAL A 50 -6.48 22.66 -3.71
N ASP A 51 -7.77 22.43 -3.50
CA ASP A 51 -8.86 22.97 -4.33
C ASP A 51 -8.58 22.75 -5.85
N ASP A 52 -8.64 23.81 -6.66
CA ASP A 52 -8.38 23.78 -8.11
C ASP A 52 -6.93 24.20 -8.46
N THR A 53 -6.00 24.15 -7.50
CA THR A 53 -4.60 24.55 -7.70
C THR A 53 -3.71 23.38 -8.15
N ASP A 54 -2.50 23.71 -8.59
CA ASP A 54 -1.45 22.75 -9.01
C ASP A 54 -0.54 22.31 -7.86
N ILE A 55 -0.98 22.48 -6.61
CA ILE A 55 -0.25 22.05 -5.42
C ILE A 55 -1.06 21.02 -4.62
N ASP A 56 -0.37 20.04 -4.05
CA ASP A 56 -0.96 19.01 -3.21
C ASP A 56 -0.72 19.28 -1.73
N TYR A 57 -1.66 18.85 -0.88
CA TYR A 57 -1.44 18.76 0.56
C TYR A 57 -0.36 17.72 0.88
N VAL A 58 0.38 17.93 1.98
CA VAL A 58 1.20 16.85 2.55
C VAL A 58 0.27 15.80 3.13
N VAL A 59 0.18 14.66 2.44
CA VAL A 59 -0.73 13.59 2.78
C VAL A 59 -0.11 12.64 3.82
N ARG A 60 -0.88 12.32 4.87
CA ARG A 60 -0.61 11.17 5.73
C ARG A 60 -1.30 9.95 5.16
N GLN A 61 -0.57 8.84 5.10
CA GLN A 61 -1.08 7.56 4.61
C GLN A 61 -2.34 7.10 5.38
N GLU A 62 -3.18 6.33 4.68
CA GLU A 62 -4.33 5.62 5.28
C GLU A 62 -3.83 4.70 6.41
N SER A 63 -4.53 4.69 7.54
CA SER A 63 -3.99 4.13 8.79
C SER A 63 -3.94 2.60 8.76
N PHE A 64 -4.92 1.91 8.16
CA PHE A 64 -4.87 0.45 8.02
C PHE A 64 -3.79 0.01 7.02
N PHE A 65 -3.68 0.72 5.89
CA PHE A 65 -2.66 0.49 4.88
C PHE A 65 -1.26 0.68 5.47
N TYR A 66 -1.02 1.81 6.16
CA TYR A 66 0.26 2.07 6.82
C TYR A 66 0.56 1.03 7.91
N TYR A 67 -0.44 0.63 8.70
CA TYR A 67 -0.27 -0.36 9.77
C TYR A 67 0.25 -1.71 9.26
N LEU A 68 -0.24 -2.17 8.10
CA LEU A 68 0.13 -3.47 7.52
C LEU A 68 1.38 -3.41 6.64
N PHE A 69 1.57 -2.31 5.89
CA PHE A 69 2.58 -2.27 4.83
C PHE A 69 3.74 -1.32 5.12
N GLY A 70 3.55 -0.28 5.94
CA GLY A 70 4.58 0.74 6.16
C GLY A 70 4.92 1.56 4.91
N VAL A 71 4.06 1.51 3.90
CA VAL A 71 4.20 2.24 2.65
C VAL A 71 3.87 3.71 2.85
N GLN A 72 4.80 4.59 2.51
CA GLN A 72 4.65 6.04 2.71
C GLN A 72 4.21 6.74 1.43
N GLU A 73 4.53 6.13 0.29
CA GLU A 73 4.22 6.62 -1.04
C GLU A 73 2.70 6.60 -1.29
N THR A 74 2.20 7.67 -1.89
CA THR A 74 0.80 7.86 -2.27
C THR A 74 0.48 7.09 -3.55
N GLY A 75 -0.81 6.95 -3.86
CA GLY A 75 -1.30 6.28 -5.08
C GLY A 75 -1.04 4.77 -5.11
N CYS A 76 -0.51 4.20 -4.04
CA CYS A 76 -0.23 2.76 -3.96
C CYS A 76 -1.50 1.97 -3.60
N SER A 77 -1.55 0.73 -4.07
CA SER A 77 -2.49 -0.29 -3.58
C SER A 77 -1.71 -1.54 -3.19
N ALA A 78 -2.28 -2.39 -2.34
CA ALA A 78 -1.63 -3.64 -1.96
C ALA A 78 -2.64 -4.77 -1.93
N ALA A 79 -2.21 -5.93 -2.42
CA ALA A 79 -2.92 -7.18 -2.27
C ALA A 79 -2.13 -8.12 -1.37
N ILE A 80 -2.86 -8.99 -0.69
CA ILE A 80 -2.32 -10.07 0.11
C ILE A 80 -2.91 -11.37 -0.42
N ASP A 81 -2.07 -12.26 -0.93
CA ASP A 81 -2.45 -13.65 -1.19
C ASP A 81 -2.51 -14.39 0.15
N ILE A 82 -3.70 -14.86 0.49
CA ILE A 82 -3.95 -15.55 1.75
C ILE A 82 -3.33 -16.95 1.77
N THR A 83 -3.17 -17.56 0.59
CA THR A 83 -2.66 -18.93 0.44
C THR A 83 -1.15 -18.96 0.66
N GLU A 84 -0.42 -18.06 0.00
CA GLU A 84 1.04 -17.95 0.09
C GLU A 84 1.51 -16.99 1.20
N GLU A 85 0.58 -16.29 1.86
CA GLU A 85 0.86 -15.17 2.78
C GLU A 85 1.78 -14.10 2.17
N LYS A 86 1.68 -13.93 0.84
CA LYS A 86 2.50 -13.04 0.05
C LYS A 86 1.85 -11.67 -0.09
N VAL A 87 2.65 -10.62 0.01
CA VAL A 87 2.20 -9.24 -0.23
C VAL A 87 2.63 -8.82 -1.62
N ILE A 88 1.70 -8.22 -2.36
CA ILE A 88 1.92 -7.59 -3.65
C ILE A 88 1.64 -6.11 -3.49
N LEU A 89 2.67 -5.27 -3.67
CA LEU A 89 2.56 -3.82 -3.66
C LEU A 89 2.43 -3.33 -5.10
N PHE A 90 1.34 -2.63 -5.38
CA PHE A 90 1.10 -1.95 -6.63
C PHE A 90 1.50 -0.47 -6.49
N TYR A 91 2.60 -0.10 -7.14
CA TYR A 91 3.18 1.23 -7.13
C TYR A 91 2.76 2.04 -8.36
N PRO A 92 2.42 3.33 -8.25
CA PRO A 92 2.01 4.14 -9.40
C PRO A 92 3.13 4.28 -10.44
N ARG A 93 2.75 4.23 -11.72
CA ARG A 93 3.65 4.55 -12.84
C ARG A 93 3.61 6.05 -13.08
N PHE A 94 4.77 6.70 -13.08
CA PHE A 94 4.89 8.13 -13.35
C PHE A 94 5.48 8.39 -14.73
N ASP A 95 5.00 9.44 -15.40
CA ASP A 95 5.56 9.89 -16.68
C ASP A 95 7.00 10.38 -16.53
N GLU A 96 7.80 10.24 -17.59
CA GLU A 96 9.20 10.69 -17.61
C GLU A 96 9.34 12.19 -17.31
N ILE A 97 8.36 13.01 -17.71
CA ILE A 97 8.36 14.44 -17.42
C ILE A 97 8.30 14.73 -15.91
N TYR A 98 7.66 13.84 -15.14
CA TYR A 98 7.53 13.97 -13.69
C TYR A 98 8.89 13.86 -13.00
N LYS A 99 9.83 13.08 -13.57
CA LYS A 99 11.21 12.93 -13.07
C LYS A 99 12.03 14.22 -13.14
N LEU A 100 11.59 15.21 -13.92
CA LEU A 100 12.24 16.52 -13.96
C LEU A 100 11.98 17.34 -12.68
N TRP A 101 10.86 17.08 -12.01
CA TRP A 101 10.39 17.84 -10.85
C TRP A 101 10.51 17.07 -9.54
N MET A 102 10.30 15.76 -9.61
CA MET A 102 10.19 14.86 -8.47
C MET A 102 11.23 13.74 -8.53
N LYS A 103 11.69 13.28 -7.36
CA LYS A 103 12.41 12.01 -7.29
C LYS A 103 11.41 10.87 -7.44
N VAL A 104 11.36 10.28 -8.63
CA VAL A 104 10.58 9.07 -8.90
C VAL A 104 11.46 7.85 -8.64
N LEU A 105 10.96 6.92 -7.85
CA LEU A 105 11.62 5.64 -7.61
C LEU A 105 11.33 4.69 -8.78
N SER A 106 12.35 3.97 -9.22
CA SER A 106 12.16 2.82 -10.10
C SER A 106 11.47 1.68 -9.34
N LEU A 107 10.93 0.70 -10.08
CA LEU A 107 10.33 -0.47 -9.46
C LEU A 107 11.36 -1.23 -8.61
N GLU A 108 12.61 -1.25 -9.07
CA GLU A 108 13.76 -1.82 -8.37
C GLU A 108 14.07 -1.08 -7.07
N ASP A 109 14.07 0.26 -7.09
CA ASP A 109 14.24 1.07 -5.88
C ASP A 109 13.12 0.77 -4.87
N VAL A 110 11.87 0.67 -5.33
CA VAL A 110 10.73 0.34 -4.46
C VAL A 110 10.86 -1.08 -3.91
N GLN A 111 11.33 -2.04 -4.72
CA GLN A 111 11.59 -3.41 -4.31
C GLN A 111 12.70 -3.50 -3.24
N GLU A 112 13.73 -2.65 -3.32
CA GLU A 112 14.78 -2.55 -2.30
C GLU A 112 14.25 -1.93 -0.99
N LEU A 113 13.33 -0.95 -1.08
CA LEU A 113 12.66 -0.39 0.09
C LEU A 113 11.74 -1.38 0.79
N TYR A 114 11.10 -2.27 0.01
CA TYR A 114 10.12 -3.25 0.46
C TYR A 114 10.51 -4.68 0.06
N PRO A 115 11.62 -5.23 0.59
CA PRO A 115 12.21 -6.49 0.12
C PRO A 115 11.34 -7.73 0.39
N ASP A 116 10.37 -7.63 1.32
CA ASP A 116 9.44 -8.71 1.63
C ASP A 116 8.23 -8.75 0.67
N PHE A 117 8.08 -7.78 -0.24
CA PHE A 117 6.91 -7.65 -1.13
C PHE A 117 7.28 -8.02 -2.56
N GLU A 118 6.31 -8.48 -3.34
CA GLU A 118 6.39 -8.40 -4.80
C GLU A 118 5.91 -7.02 -5.22
N VAL A 119 6.72 -6.26 -5.95
CA VAL A 119 6.35 -4.93 -6.42
C VAL A 119 5.92 -5.00 -7.89
N ARG A 120 4.78 -4.39 -8.22
CA ARG A 120 4.20 -4.26 -9.56
C ARG A 120 3.70 -2.85 -9.78
N PHE A 121 3.38 -2.49 -11.02
CA PHE A 121 2.70 -1.22 -11.27
C PHE A 121 1.19 -1.30 -11.00
N VAL A 122 0.56 -0.20 -10.60
CA VAL A 122 -0.90 -0.13 -10.38
C VAL A 122 -1.70 -0.46 -11.62
N ASP A 123 -1.21 -0.10 -12.81
CA ASP A 123 -1.86 -0.45 -14.09
C ASP A 123 -1.85 -1.96 -14.39
N GLU A 124 -0.97 -2.73 -13.76
CA GLU A 124 -0.90 -4.19 -13.88
C GLU A 124 -1.82 -4.92 -12.88
N MET A 125 -2.49 -4.21 -11.97
CA MET A 125 -3.31 -4.81 -10.92
C MET A 125 -4.51 -5.58 -11.48
N GLU A 126 -5.17 -5.05 -12.50
CA GLU A 126 -6.34 -5.70 -13.10
C GLU A 126 -5.96 -7.03 -13.74
N ASP A 127 -4.85 -7.04 -14.50
CA ASP A 127 -4.34 -8.24 -15.15
C ASP A 127 -3.82 -9.24 -14.12
N TYR A 128 -3.15 -8.78 -13.06
CA TYR A 128 -2.75 -9.64 -11.95
C TYR A 128 -3.95 -10.35 -11.31
N VAL A 129 -5.04 -9.62 -11.03
CA VAL A 129 -6.24 -10.21 -10.42
C VAL A 129 -6.90 -11.22 -11.37
N LYS A 130 -6.94 -10.95 -12.68
CA LYS A 130 -7.45 -11.89 -13.68
C LYS A 130 -6.61 -13.18 -13.72
N ASP A 131 -5.29 -13.04 -13.80
CA ASP A 131 -4.36 -14.16 -13.86
C ASP A 131 -4.39 -14.99 -12.58
N PHE A 132 -4.41 -14.31 -11.42
CA PHE A 132 -4.56 -14.97 -10.13
C PHE A 132 -5.89 -15.72 -10.04
N SER A 133 -6.97 -15.18 -10.64
CA SER A 133 -8.32 -15.77 -10.63
C SER A 133 -8.75 -16.18 -9.20
N PRO A 134 -8.90 -15.20 -8.29
CA PRO A 134 -9.26 -15.48 -6.90
C PRO A 134 -10.70 -15.98 -6.80
N SER A 135 -10.96 -16.89 -5.87
CA SER A 135 -12.32 -17.29 -5.52
C SER A 135 -13.09 -16.15 -4.86
N GLN A 136 -12.38 -15.32 -4.06
CA GLN A 136 -12.92 -14.23 -3.29
C GLN A 136 -11.90 -13.09 -3.16
N ILE A 137 -12.40 -11.86 -3.10
CA ILE A 137 -11.60 -10.66 -2.80
C ILE A 137 -12.20 -10.01 -1.55
N PHE A 138 -11.40 -9.93 -0.49
CA PHE A 138 -11.74 -9.21 0.74
C PHE A 138 -11.26 -7.77 0.62
N ILE A 139 -12.13 -6.83 1.01
CA ILE A 139 -11.80 -5.41 1.08
C ILE A 139 -11.94 -4.92 2.51
N ASN A 140 -11.10 -3.97 2.92
CA ASN A 140 -11.27 -3.29 4.19
C ASN A 140 -12.44 -2.31 4.07
N LYS A 141 -13.53 -2.60 4.80
CA LYS A 141 -14.73 -1.80 4.82
C LYS A 141 -15.38 -1.85 6.19
N GLY A 142 -15.69 -0.69 6.77
CA GLY A 142 -16.34 -0.62 8.08
C GLY A 142 -16.61 0.82 8.49
N ILE A 143 -17.46 1.01 9.50
CA ILE A 143 -17.80 2.35 10.01
C ILE A 143 -16.93 2.64 11.23
N ASN A 144 -16.21 3.76 11.21
CA ASN A 144 -15.49 4.26 12.36
C ASN A 144 -16.48 4.70 13.46
N SER A 145 -16.35 4.16 14.66
CA SER A 145 -17.29 4.41 15.76
C SER A 145 -17.27 5.84 16.31
N ASP A 146 -16.17 6.56 16.13
CA ASP A 146 -16.00 7.92 16.67
C ASP A 146 -16.48 8.97 15.66
N SER A 147 -16.16 8.81 14.38
CA SER A 147 -16.51 9.77 13.32
C SER A 147 -17.78 9.42 12.56
N GLY A 148 -18.23 8.16 12.59
CA GLY A 148 -19.33 7.67 11.77
C GLY A 148 -18.99 7.57 10.27
N ALA A 149 -17.74 7.80 9.89
CA ALA A 149 -17.28 7.68 8.51
C ALA A 149 -17.08 6.21 8.11
N GLU A 150 -17.29 5.92 6.83
CA GLU A 150 -17.07 4.61 6.18
C GLU A 150 -15.66 4.49 5.58
#